data_AF-A0AAD6S9C9-F1
#
_entry.id   AF-A0AAD6S9C9-F1
#
_cell.length_a   1.000
_cell.length_b   1.000
_cell.length_c   1.000
_cell.angle_alpha   90.00
_cell.angle_beta   90.00
_cell.angle_gamma   90.00
#
_symmetry.space_group_name_H-M   'P 1'
#
loop_
_entity.id
_entity.type
_entity.pdbx_description
1 polymer ?
#
loop_
_entity_poly.entity_id
_entity_poly.type
_entity_poly.pdbx_seq_one_letter_code
_entity_poly.pdbx_strand_id
1 'polypeptide(L)'
;MTTACPRCGFPEPAPKITAVWPISLSLELRRSNAVPSESQSIEFVRQIGVATTAISEIEAKMQDLRRVFDDLVVQHHALLDFVADHQKVLAPVRTLPNELLVEIFLRCVERDSSCEWDPHVDPEWVLGRVCSQWRTVALSTPRIW
;
A
#
# COMPACT_ATOMS: atom_id res chain seq x y z
N MET A 1 -4.27 -31.81 -15.60
CA MET A 1 -3.30 -30.77 -16.04
C MET A 1 -4.05 -29.45 -16.04
N THR A 2 -3.90 -28.67 -14.97
CA THR A 2 -4.59 -27.38 -14.78
C THR A 2 -3.80 -26.29 -15.50
N THR A 3 -4.42 -25.64 -16.47
CA THR A 3 -3.85 -24.54 -17.25
C THR A 3 -3.76 -23.29 -16.37
N ALA A 4 -2.54 -22.82 -16.08
CA ALA A 4 -2.31 -21.54 -15.43
C ALA A 4 -2.26 -20.42 -16.47
N CYS A 5 -2.74 -19.22 -16.11
CA CYS A 5 -2.74 -18.07 -17.00
C CYS A 5 -1.29 -17.64 -17.33
N PRO A 6 -0.90 -17.54 -18.62
CA PRO A 6 0.48 -17.24 -19.02
C PRO A 6 0.93 -15.80 -18.70
N ARG A 7 0.04 -14.94 -18.21
CA ARG A 7 0.33 -13.52 -17.91
C ARG A 7 0.54 -13.23 -16.42
N CYS A 8 -0.06 -14.02 -15.53
CA CYS A 8 -0.01 -13.80 -14.09
C CYS A 8 0.31 -15.06 -13.27
N GLY A 9 0.44 -16.24 -13.89
CA GLY A 9 0.79 -17.49 -13.21
C GLY A 9 -0.30 -18.08 -12.30
N PHE A 10 -1.43 -17.38 -12.15
CA PHE A 10 -2.56 -17.87 -11.35
C PHE A 10 -3.29 -19.02 -12.07
N PRO A 11 -3.70 -20.06 -11.33
CA PRO A 11 -4.59 -21.10 -11.87
C PRO A 11 -5.87 -20.45 -12.39
N GLU A 12 -6.36 -20.90 -13.55
CA GLU A 12 -7.62 -20.39 -14.14
C GLU A 12 -8.72 -20.27 -13.08
N PRO A 13 -9.48 -19.16 -13.07
CA PRO A 13 -10.56 -19.00 -12.10
C PRO A 13 -11.51 -20.19 -12.25
N ALA A 14 -11.77 -20.86 -11.12
CA ALA A 14 -12.76 -21.92 -11.04
C ALA A 14 -14.07 -21.46 -11.73
N PRO A 15 -14.81 -22.36 -12.40
CA PRO A 15 -16.03 -21.99 -13.10
C PRO A 15 -16.90 -21.12 -12.20
N LYS A 16 -17.37 -19.98 -12.74
CA LYS A 16 -18.27 -19.05 -12.03
C LYS A 16 -19.34 -19.91 -11.38
N ILE A 17 -19.49 -19.80 -10.06
CA ILE A 17 -20.56 -20.45 -9.32
C ILE A 17 -21.87 -19.86 -9.85
N THR A 18 -22.39 -20.49 -10.89
CA THR A 18 -23.70 -20.29 -11.50
C THR A 18 -24.69 -21.23 -10.81
N ALA A 19 -24.52 -21.41 -9.50
CA ALA A 19 -25.51 -22.06 -8.68
C ALA A 19 -26.67 -21.06 -8.51
N VAL A 20 -27.67 -21.19 -9.38
CA VAL A 20 -29.00 -20.62 -9.11
C VAL A 20 -29.53 -21.38 -7.90
N TRP A 21 -29.39 -20.81 -6.71
CA TRP A 21 -29.91 -21.38 -5.48
C TRP A 21 -31.45 -21.33 -5.53
N PRO A 22 -32.16 -22.43 -5.19
CA PRO A 22 -33.62 -22.46 -5.26
C PRO A 22 -34.24 -21.57 -4.16
N ILE A 23 -34.56 -20.33 -4.52
CA ILE A 23 -35.20 -19.36 -3.62
C ILE A 23 -36.69 -19.69 -3.38
N SER A 24 -37.34 -20.45 -4.28
CA SER A 24 -38.80 -20.50 -4.33
C SER A 24 -39.45 -21.20 -3.13
N LEU A 25 -38.95 -22.37 -2.72
CA LEU A 25 -39.60 -23.18 -1.66
C LEU A 25 -39.40 -22.60 -0.25
N SER A 26 -38.25 -21.95 0.00
CA SER A 26 -37.93 -21.36 1.30
C SER A 26 -38.73 -20.07 1.56
N LEU A 27 -39.10 -19.34 0.51
CA LEU A 27 -39.83 -18.09 0.62
C LEU A 27 -41.30 -18.30 1.02
N GLU A 28 -41.94 -19.35 0.50
CA GLU A 28 -43.35 -19.67 0.81
C GLU A 28 -43.53 -20.14 2.26
N LEU A 29 -42.62 -20.98 2.77
CA LEU A 29 -42.61 -21.40 4.17
C LEU A 29 -42.30 -20.22 5.10
N ARG A 30 -41.36 -19.33 4.71
CA ARG A 30 -41.08 -18.09 5.48
C ARG A 30 -42.26 -17.11 5.54
N ARG A 31 -43.10 -17.07 4.50
CA ARG A 31 -44.27 -16.17 4.45
C ARG A 31 -45.47 -16.71 5.23
N SER A 32 -45.68 -18.03 5.19
CA SER A 32 -46.81 -18.68 5.85
C SER A 32 -46.52 -19.09 7.30
N ASN A 33 -45.25 -19.09 7.72
CA ASN A 33 -44.80 -19.68 8.99
C ASN A 33 -45.24 -21.15 9.18
N ALA A 34 -45.54 -21.85 8.08
CA ALA A 34 -45.91 -23.26 8.14
C ALA A 34 -44.70 -24.12 8.52
N VAL A 35 -44.95 -25.19 9.28
CA VAL A 35 -43.91 -26.16 9.65
C VAL A 35 -43.49 -26.93 8.39
N PRO A 36 -42.19 -27.00 8.06
CA PRO A 36 -41.72 -27.80 6.94
C PRO A 36 -42.00 -29.29 7.17
N SER A 37 -42.27 -30.02 6.10
CA SER A 37 -42.30 -31.49 6.17
C SER A 37 -40.92 -32.05 6.49
N GLU A 38 -40.86 -33.31 6.91
CA GLU A 38 -39.59 -34.01 7.17
C GLU A 38 -38.69 -34.04 5.92
N SER A 39 -39.27 -34.29 4.75
CA SER A 39 -38.55 -34.25 3.47
C SER A 39 -38.03 -32.86 3.09
N GLN A 40 -38.80 -31.80 3.36
CA GLN A 40 -38.36 -30.41 3.16
C GLN A 40 -37.21 -30.06 4.11
N SER A 41 -37.30 -30.49 5.36
CA SER A 41 -36.26 -30.26 6.38
C SER A 41 -34.93 -30.91 5.99
N ILE A 42 -34.96 -32.17 5.53
CA ILE A 42 -33.77 -32.88 5.03
C ILE A 42 -33.15 -32.15 3.84
N GLU A 43 -33.96 -31.71 2.88
CA GLU A 43 -33.47 -30.99 1.71
C GLU A 43 -32.86 -29.63 2.09
N PHE A 44 -33.45 -28.89 3.03
CA PHE A 44 -32.86 -27.64 3.52
C PHE A 44 -31.53 -27.88 4.23
N VAL A 45 -31.43 -28.89 5.09
CA VAL A 45 -30.15 -29.23 5.75
C VAL A 45 -29.09 -29.60 4.71
N ARG A 46 -29.46 -30.36 3.68
CA ARG A 46 -28.55 -30.70 2.57
C ARG A 46 -28.08 -29.45 1.83
N GLN A 47 -29.00 -28.54 1.48
CA GLN A 47 -28.66 -27.29 0.79
C GLN A 47 -27.78 -26.37 1.64
N ILE A 48 -28.05 -26.28 2.95
CA ILE A 48 -27.21 -25.55 3.89
C ILE A 48 -25.80 -26.15 3.91
N GLY A 49 -25.68 -27.48 4.02
CA GLY A 49 -24.37 -28.14 4.00
C GLY A 49 -23.57 -27.83 2.73
N VAL A 50 -24.21 -27.93 1.55
CA VAL A 50 -23.57 -27.58 0.27
C VAL A 50 -23.16 -26.10 0.23
N ALA A 51 -24.02 -25.19 0.70
CA ALA A 51 -23.72 -23.76 0.77
C ALA A 51 -22.54 -23.46 1.71
N THR A 52 -22.52 -24.08 2.90
CA THR A 52 -21.45 -23.89 3.87
C THR A 52 -20.11 -24.38 3.32
N THR A 53 -20.07 -25.53 2.65
CA THR A 53 -18.83 -26.01 2.00
C THR A 53 -18.37 -25.04 0.91
N ALA A 54 -19.29 -24.57 0.05
CA ALA A 54 -18.96 -23.61 -1.00
C ALA A 54 -18.45 -22.27 -0.43
N ILE A 55 -19.03 -21.80 0.68
CA ILE A 55 -18.56 -20.60 1.40
C ILE A 55 -17.13 -20.81 1.88
N SER A 56 -16.84 -21.92 2.58
CA SER A 56 -15.50 -22.20 3.09
C SER A 56 -14.44 -22.31 1.98
N GLU A 57 -14.80 -22.87 0.82
CA GLU A 57 -13.91 -22.91 -0.35
C GLU A 57 -13.61 -21.51 -0.92
N ILE A 58 -14.61 -20.63 -0.97
CA ILE A 58 -14.43 -19.24 -1.42
C ILE A 58 -13.56 -18.49 -0.41
N GLU A 59 -13.82 -18.64 0.89
CA GLU A 59 -13.03 -18.00 1.94
C GLU A 59 -11.56 -18.42 1.89
N ALA A 60 -11.28 -19.71 1.67
CA ALA A 60 -9.91 -20.20 1.50
C ALA A 60 -9.21 -19.52 0.30
N LYS A 61 -9.89 -19.42 -0.86
CA LYS A 61 -9.35 -18.73 -2.04
C LYS A 61 -9.13 -17.24 -1.79
N MET A 62 -10.03 -16.59 -1.05
CA MET A 62 -9.86 -15.19 -0.64
C MET A 62 -8.63 -15.00 0.24
N GLN A 63 -8.40 -15.91 1.19
CA GLN A 63 -7.22 -15.88 2.04
C GLN A 63 -5.92 -16.07 1.25
N ASP A 64 -5.90 -17.01 0.30
CA ASP A 64 -4.72 -17.26 -0.54
C ASP A 64 -4.40 -16.07 -1.44
N LEU A 65 -5.42 -15.49 -2.09
CA LEU A 65 -5.23 -14.25 -2.87
C LEU A 65 -4.75 -13.09 -2.00
N ARG A 66 -5.25 -13.00 -0.77
CA ARG A 66 -4.83 -11.94 0.15
C ARG A 66 -3.35 -12.08 0.53
N ARG A 67 -2.87 -13.31 0.79
CA ARG A 67 -1.46 -13.56 1.06
C ARG A 67 -0.56 -13.12 -0.10
N VAL A 68 -0.92 -13.48 -1.33
CA VAL A 68 -0.15 -13.07 -2.52
C VAL A 68 -0.18 -11.55 -2.70
N PHE A 69 -1.33 -10.93 -2.47
CA PHE A 69 -1.44 -9.47 -2.52
C PHE A 69 -0.55 -8.78 -1.48
N ASP A 70 -0.59 -9.24 -0.23
CA ASP A 70 0.21 -8.67 0.85
C ASP A 70 1.72 -8.81 0.57
N ASP A 71 2.16 -9.95 0.02
CA ASP A 71 3.56 -10.14 -0.41
C ASP A 71 3.97 -9.17 -1.54
N LEU A 72 3.12 -9.03 -2.57
CA LEU A 72 3.36 -8.07 -3.65
C LEU A 72 3.43 -6.63 -3.15
N VAL A 73 2.61 -6.26 -2.17
CA VAL A 73 2.65 -4.94 -1.54
C VAL A 73 4.00 -4.72 -0.84
N VAL A 74 4.51 -5.71 -0.11
CA VAL A 74 5.83 -5.62 0.52
C VAL A 74 6.93 -5.44 -0.52
N GLN A 75 6.93 -6.25 -1.58
CA GLN A 75 7.91 -6.13 -2.67
C GLN A 75 7.85 -4.76 -3.36
N HIS A 76 6.66 -4.26 -3.61
CA HIS A 76 6.45 -2.94 -4.21
C HIS A 76 7.04 -1.82 -3.35
N HIS A 77 6.77 -1.82 -2.04
CA HIS A 77 7.33 -0.81 -1.14
C HIS A 77 8.87 -0.89 -1.07
N ALA A 78 9.43 -2.10 -0.99
CA ALA A 78 10.88 -2.27 -0.99
C ALA A 78 11.54 -1.70 -2.26
N LEU A 79 10.90 -1.86 -3.42
CA LEU A 79 11.38 -1.27 -4.68
C LEU A 79 11.24 0.25 -4.72
N LEU A 80 10.15 0.81 -4.19
CA LEU A 80 10.00 2.25 -4.06
C LEU A 80 11.10 2.85 -3.16
N ASP A 81 11.37 2.22 -2.02
CA ASP A 81 12.43 2.64 -1.10
C ASP A 81 13.80 2.56 -1.78
N PHE A 82 14.08 1.46 -2.48
CA PHE A 82 15.30 1.30 -3.27
C PHE A 82 15.47 2.43 -4.28
N VAL A 83 14.44 2.73 -5.08
CA VAL A 83 14.51 3.80 -6.09
C VAL A 83 14.72 5.17 -5.42
N ALA A 84 13.97 5.47 -4.35
CA ALA A 84 14.07 6.73 -3.64
C ALA A 84 15.48 6.95 -3.06
N ASP A 85 16.08 5.92 -2.48
CA ASP A 85 17.43 6.02 -1.91
C ASP A 85 18.49 6.26 -2.99
N HIS A 86 18.38 5.60 -4.14
CA HIS A 86 19.30 5.84 -5.25
C HIS A 86 19.11 7.23 -5.85
N GLN A 87 17.89 7.73 -5.94
CA GLN A 87 17.62 9.10 -6.36
C GLN A 87 18.25 10.12 -5.40
N LYS A 88 18.20 9.89 -4.09
CA LYS A 88 18.90 10.75 -3.10
C LYS A 88 20.42 10.74 -3.31
N VAL A 89 21.00 9.58 -3.63
CA VAL A 89 22.45 9.46 -3.92
C VAL A 89 22.83 10.19 -5.21
N LEU A 90 21.97 10.15 -6.23
CA LEU A 90 22.17 10.83 -7.51
C LEU A 90 21.70 12.29 -7.51
N ALA A 91 21.20 12.80 -6.38
CA ALA A 91 20.68 14.15 -6.30
C ALA A 91 21.78 15.18 -6.68
N PRO A 92 21.50 16.13 -7.59
CA PRO A 92 22.50 17.08 -8.10
C PRO A 92 23.23 17.85 -7.01
N VAL A 93 22.56 18.08 -5.87
CA VAL A 93 23.11 18.72 -4.69
C VAL A 93 24.40 18.09 -4.17
N ARG A 94 24.60 16.78 -4.39
CA ARG A 94 25.80 16.04 -3.99
C ARG A 94 26.98 16.22 -4.95
N THR A 95 26.71 16.72 -6.15
CA THR A 95 27.71 17.02 -7.18
C THR A 95 27.98 18.51 -7.34
N LEU A 96 27.21 19.37 -6.66
CA LEU A 96 27.44 20.81 -6.68
C LEU A 96 28.80 21.13 -6.07
N PRO A 97 29.63 21.94 -6.76
CA PRO A 97 30.80 22.55 -6.17
C PRO A 97 30.43 23.38 -4.93
N ASN A 98 31.34 23.47 -3.98
CA ASN A 98 31.10 24.20 -2.73
C ASN A 98 30.79 25.68 -2.98
N GLU A 99 31.35 26.28 -4.03
CA GLU A 99 31.12 27.68 -4.40
C GLU A 99 29.64 27.93 -4.75
N LEU A 100 29.01 26.99 -5.46
CA LEU A 100 27.59 27.08 -5.80
C LEU A 100 26.71 26.83 -4.57
N LEU A 101 27.11 25.93 -3.67
CA LEU A 101 26.42 25.73 -2.40
C LEU A 101 26.43 26.98 -1.54
N VAL A 102 27.59 27.66 -1.44
CA VAL A 102 27.72 28.93 -0.73
C VAL A 102 26.79 30.01 -1.31
N GLU A 103 26.77 30.18 -2.63
CA GLU A 103 25.88 31.15 -3.28
C GLU A 103 24.40 30.85 -3.00
N ILE A 104 24.01 29.57 -3.01
CA ILE A 104 22.64 29.16 -2.65
C ILE A 104 22.35 29.51 -1.18
N PHE A 105 23.26 29.19 -0.27
CA PHE A 105 23.08 29.43 1.17
C PHE A 105 22.90 30.91 1.48
N LEU A 106 23.75 31.77 0.90
CA LEU A 106 23.66 33.21 1.10
C LEU A 106 22.31 33.77 0.63
N ARG A 107 21.79 33.29 -0.50
CA ARG A 107 20.45 33.68 -0.98
C ARG A 107 19.31 33.18 -0.09
N CYS A 108 19.48 32.02 0.56
CA CYS A 108 18.50 31.50 1.50
C CYS A 108 18.44 32.38 2.76
N VAL A 109 19.60 32.77 3.29
CA VAL A 109 19.73 33.65 4.46
C VAL A 109 19.23 35.06 4.15
N GLU A 110 19.65 35.66 3.05
CA GLU A 110 19.21 37.01 2.65
C GLU A 110 17.69 37.13 2.44
N ARG A 111 17.03 36.03 2.09
CA ARG A 111 15.58 35.98 1.86
C ARG A 111 14.79 35.83 3.16
N ASP A 112 15.41 35.28 4.20
CA ASP A 112 14.76 35.14 5.50
C ASP A 112 14.98 36.42 6.30
N SER A 113 14.01 37.33 6.20
CA SER A 113 14.00 38.60 6.92
C SER A 113 13.11 38.53 8.16
N SER A 114 12.89 37.33 8.71
CA SER A 114 12.01 37.17 9.87
C SER A 114 12.63 37.85 11.10
N CYS A 115 11.81 38.57 11.86
CA CYS A 115 12.26 39.28 13.07
C CYS A 115 12.30 38.38 14.30
N GLU A 116 11.84 37.13 14.18
CA GLU A 116 11.75 36.15 15.25
C GLU A 116 12.75 35.03 14.97
N TRP A 117 13.74 34.92 15.84
CA TRP A 117 14.75 33.87 15.78
C TRP A 117 14.17 32.52 16.19
N ASP A 118 14.25 31.52 15.31
CA ASP A 118 13.92 30.13 15.59
C ASP A 118 14.88 29.16 14.87
N PRO A 119 15.75 28.44 15.61
CA PRO A 119 16.75 27.53 15.05
C PRO A 119 16.16 26.28 14.37
N HIS A 120 14.83 26.10 14.37
CA HIS A 120 14.15 25.05 13.61
C HIS A 120 13.76 25.47 12.20
N VAL A 121 13.66 26.78 11.92
CA VAL A 121 13.26 27.32 10.61
C VAL A 121 14.33 28.22 9.99
N ASP A 122 15.15 28.87 10.82
CA ASP A 122 16.18 29.80 10.38
C ASP A 122 17.21 29.12 9.47
N PRO A 123 17.44 29.64 8.25
CA PRO A 123 18.24 29.00 7.22
C PRO A 123 19.69 28.76 7.66
N GLU A 124 20.29 29.66 8.44
CA GLU A 124 21.65 29.53 8.97
C GLU A 124 21.82 28.20 9.73
N TRP A 125 20.78 27.81 10.47
CA TRP A 125 20.77 26.60 11.29
C TRP A 125 20.26 25.38 10.53
N VAL A 126 19.24 25.54 9.69
CA VAL A 126 18.61 24.44 8.94
C VAL A 126 19.55 23.91 7.85
N LEU A 127 20.30 24.78 7.16
CA LEU A 127 21.25 24.38 6.12
C LEU A 127 22.32 23.41 6.69
N GLY A 128 22.79 23.67 7.92
CA GLY A 128 23.72 22.79 8.62
C GLY A 128 23.14 21.45 9.07
N ARG A 129 21.83 21.22 8.97
CA ARG A 129 21.16 19.96 9.34
C ARG A 129 20.93 19.02 8.16
N VAL A 130 21.07 19.50 6.92
CA VAL A 130 20.79 18.72 5.71
C VAL A 130 21.75 17.54 5.53
N CYS A 131 23.06 17.79 5.51
CA CYS A 131 24.08 16.74 5.43
C CYS A 131 25.44 17.23 5.97
N SER A 132 26.42 16.33 6.08
CA SER A 132 27.76 16.68 6.55
C SER A 132 28.47 17.69 5.66
N GLN A 133 28.37 17.55 4.33
CA GLN A 133 28.97 18.50 3.38
C GLN A 133 28.38 19.90 3.55
N TRP A 134 27.05 20.02 3.62
CA TRP A 134 26.37 21.31 3.82
C TRP A 134 26.77 21.96 5.13
N ARG A 135 26.86 21.19 6.21
CA ARG A 135 27.35 21.67 7.50
C ARG A 135 28.77 22.20 7.42
N THR A 136 29.68 21.47 6.79
CA THR A 136 31.06 21.91 6.61
C THR A 136 31.12 23.21 5.81
N VAL A 137 30.40 23.29 4.69
CA VAL A 137 30.35 24.49 3.85
C VAL A 137 29.78 25.68 4.63
N ALA A 138 28.65 25.50 5.33
CA ALA A 138 27.99 26.55 6.10
C ALA A 138 28.87 27.09 7.24
N LEU A 139 29.53 26.22 8.00
CA LEU A 139 30.45 26.62 9.07
C LEU A 139 31.73 27.27 8.52
N SER A 140 32.17 26.90 7.32
CA SER A 140 33.34 27.50 6.66
C SER A 140 33.06 28.85 5.97
N THR A 141 31.80 29.31 5.98
CA THR A 141 31.37 30.52 5.29
C THR A 141 30.87 31.55 6.31
N PRO A 142 31.73 32.47 6.79
CA PRO A 142 31.36 33.44 7.83
C PRO A 142 30.18 34.33 7.47
N ARG A 143 29.95 34.60 6.18
CA ARG A 143 28.85 35.46 5.68
C ARG A 143 27.44 34.89 5.90
N ILE A 144 27.31 33.63 6.33
CA ILE A 144 26.03 33.00 6.63
C ILE A 144 25.55 33.38 8.04
N TRP A 145 26.45 33.76 8.94
CA TRP A 145 26.17 34.05 10.35
C TRP A 145 26.22 35.55 10.63
#